data_AF-A0A7V1GSQ9-F1
#
_entry.id   AF-A0A7V1GSQ9-F1
#
_cell.length_a   1.000
_cell.length_b   1.000
_cell.length_c   1.000
_cell.angle_alpha   90.00
_cell.angle_beta   90.00
_cell.angle_gamma   90.00
#
_symmetry.space_group_name_H-M   'P 1'
#
loop_
_entity.id
_entity.type
_entity.pdbx_description
1 polymer ?
#
loop_
_entity_poly.entity_id
_entity_poly.type
_entity_poly.pdbx_seq_one_letter_code
_entity_poly.pdbx_strand_id
1 'polypeptide(L)'
;MTDRRFNLGWVLVRFFAAFAFTMAVWHATPLPAWYEQAELTVAGIVGPAIHGWMLEPPADGRPRWRWHRGPYSVDQVLELQQVASGLVPLVALIWALPQVPFAKRLGKTGAAVIIHFLLLAVVVAAFPVLVFYQNPLTDIAGTWLGFVTFVAAPALIWWVVCWNELTVLLPAFRLEPPQQPSRKVQR
;
A
#
# COMPACT_ATOMS: atom_id res chain seq x y z
N MET A 1 28.89 -24.07 -5.02
CA MET A 1 27.67 -23.28 -4.80
C MET A 1 27.09 -23.71 -3.46
N THR A 2 27.40 -22.96 -2.40
CA THR A 2 27.00 -23.26 -1.04
C THR A 2 25.50 -23.10 -0.86
N ASP A 3 24.90 -24.19 -0.39
CA ASP A 3 23.53 -24.38 0.04
C ASP A 3 23.19 -23.38 1.17
N ARG A 4 22.88 -22.13 0.80
CA ARG A 4 22.38 -21.13 1.77
C ARG A 4 20.96 -21.54 2.11
N ARG A 5 20.83 -22.45 3.08
CA ARG A 5 19.57 -22.77 3.73
C ARG A 5 18.88 -21.46 4.07
N PHE A 6 17.64 -21.33 3.62
CA PHE A 6 16.78 -20.21 3.97
C PHE A 6 16.74 -20.06 5.50
N ASN A 7 17.42 -19.04 6.03
CA ASN A 7 17.46 -18.76 7.46
C ASN A 7 16.40 -17.70 7.75
N LEU A 8 15.22 -18.16 8.18
CA LEU A 8 14.10 -17.31 8.56
C LEU A 8 14.52 -16.24 9.59
N GLY A 9 15.36 -16.61 10.56
CA GLY A 9 15.87 -15.68 11.58
C GLY A 9 16.62 -14.50 10.96
N TRP A 10 17.43 -14.75 9.92
CA TRP A 10 18.16 -13.68 9.24
C TRP A 10 17.25 -12.75 8.44
N VAL A 11 16.19 -13.29 7.82
CA VAL A 11 15.18 -12.48 7.11
C VAL A 11 14.44 -11.58 8.10
N LEU A 12 14.07 -12.10 9.26
CA LEU A 12 13.41 -11.33 10.33
C LEU A 12 14.30 -10.21 10.85
N VAL A 13 15.58 -10.48 11.16
CA VAL A 13 16.53 -9.44 11.60
C VAL A 13 16.64 -8.32 10.57
N ARG A 14 16.74 -8.67 9.27
CA ARG A 14 16.80 -7.67 8.19
C ARG A 14 15.51 -6.87 8.07
N PHE A 15 14.36 -7.52 8.22
CA PHE A 15 13.07 -6.83 8.23
C PHE A 15 12.99 -5.83 9.38
N PHE A 16 13.30 -6.25 10.61
CA PHE A 16 13.26 -5.34 11.76
C PHE A 16 14.25 -4.19 11.64
N ALA A 17 15.46 -4.43 11.13
CA ALA A 17 16.43 -3.38 10.88
C ALA A 17 15.93 -2.39 9.81
N ALA A 18 15.39 -2.88 8.69
CA ALA A 18 14.83 -2.05 7.64
C ALA A 18 13.59 -1.28 8.11
N PHE A 19 12.75 -1.92 8.92
CA PHE A 19 11.56 -1.31 9.52
C PHE A 19 11.93 -0.19 10.49
N ALA A 20 12.84 -0.45 11.43
CA ALA A 20 13.31 0.56 12.38
C ALA A 20 13.94 1.76 11.65
N PHE A 21 14.77 1.50 10.63
CA PHE A 21 15.34 2.56 9.81
C PHE A 21 14.27 3.37 9.06
N THR A 22 13.31 2.68 8.41
CA THR A 22 12.24 3.35 7.65
C THR A 22 11.32 4.15 8.57
N MET A 23 10.99 3.64 9.76
CA MET A 23 10.24 4.37 10.79
C MET A 23 10.99 5.60 11.26
N ALA A 24 12.29 5.48 11.53
CA ALA A 24 13.10 6.62 11.94
C ALA A 24 13.10 7.71 10.86
N VAL A 25 13.27 7.34 9.59
CA VAL A 25 13.17 8.27 8.46
C VAL A 25 11.77 8.88 8.35
N TRP A 26 10.71 8.08 8.50
CA TRP A 26 9.32 8.53 8.44
C TRP A 26 9.03 9.61 9.49
N HIS A 27 9.54 9.45 10.71
CA HIS A 27 9.33 10.41 11.80
C HIS A 27 10.31 11.59 11.80
N ALA A 28 11.52 11.41 11.27
CA ALA A 28 12.56 12.44 11.25
C ALA A 28 12.45 13.41 10.07
N THR A 29 11.54 13.16 9.12
CA THR A 29 11.42 13.93 7.87
C THR A 29 10.00 14.46 7.67
N PRO A 30 9.79 15.50 6.84
CA PRO A 30 8.46 15.99 6.48
C PRO A 30 7.72 15.08 5.47
N LEU A 31 8.25 13.88 5.18
CA LEU A 31 7.64 12.95 4.22
C LEU A 31 6.15 12.65 4.48
N PRO A 32 5.69 12.42 5.72
CA PRO A 32 4.27 12.13 5.97
C PRO A 32 3.36 13.29 5.55
N ALA A 33 3.75 14.53 5.86
CA ALA A 33 3.01 15.72 5.52
C ALA A 33 3.01 15.99 4.00
N TRP A 34 4.15 15.81 3.33
CA TRP A 34 4.22 15.93 1.87
C TRP A 34 3.39 14.87 1.15
N TYR A 35 3.42 13.65 1.67
CA TYR A 35 2.67 12.54 1.13
C TYR A 35 1.15 12.76 1.30
N GLU A 36 0.70 13.17 2.48
CA GLU A 36 -0.69 13.58 2.74
C GLU A 36 -1.14 14.70 1.78
N GLN A 37 -0.34 15.77 1.66
CA GLN A 37 -0.66 16.89 0.78
C GLN A 37 -0.78 16.44 -0.68
N ALA A 38 0.10 15.56 -1.13
CA ALA A 38 0.07 15.00 -2.48
C ALA A 38 -1.19 14.14 -2.70
N GLU A 39 -1.57 13.30 -1.74
CA GLU A 39 -2.79 12.49 -1.81
C GLU A 39 -4.05 13.34 -1.87
N LEU A 40 -4.15 14.35 -1.01
CA LEU A 40 -5.27 15.30 -1.02
C LEU A 40 -5.33 16.08 -2.33
N THR A 41 -4.18 16.50 -2.87
CA THR A 41 -4.13 17.19 -4.15
C THR A 41 -4.64 16.30 -5.28
N VAL A 42 -4.16 15.05 -5.36
CA VAL A 42 -4.61 14.10 -6.39
C VAL A 42 -6.08 13.75 -6.21
N ALA A 43 -6.53 13.49 -4.99
CA ALA A 43 -7.93 13.23 -4.68
C ALA A 43 -8.81 14.44 -5.05
N GLY A 44 -8.37 15.67 -4.77
CA GLY A 44 -9.08 16.90 -5.14
C GLY A 44 -9.17 17.14 -6.65
N ILE A 45 -8.24 16.57 -7.43
CA ILE A 45 -8.31 16.57 -8.90
C ILE A 45 -9.26 15.48 -9.40
N VAL A 46 -9.13 14.26 -8.84
CA VAL A 46 -9.85 13.07 -9.31
C VAL A 46 -11.31 13.06 -8.87
N GLY A 47 -11.59 13.50 -7.63
CA GLY A 47 -12.93 13.46 -7.03
C GLY A 47 -13.99 14.24 -7.81
N PRO A 48 -13.75 15.49 -8.22
CA PRO A 48 -14.68 16.23 -9.07
C PRO A 48 -15.01 15.51 -10.37
N ALA A 49 -14.02 14.87 -10.99
CA ALA A 49 -14.21 14.14 -12.25
C ALA A 49 -15.03 12.85 -12.09
N ILE A 50 -14.94 12.18 -10.94
CA ILE A 50 -15.66 10.92 -10.69
C ILE A 50 -17.07 11.15 -10.14
N HIS A 51 -17.24 12.05 -9.17
CA HIS A 51 -18.50 12.18 -8.42
C HIS A 51 -18.93 13.63 -8.14
N GLY A 52 -18.22 14.63 -8.70
CA GLY A 52 -18.60 16.03 -8.59
C GLY A 52 -18.45 16.65 -7.19
N TRP A 53 -17.72 15.99 -6.27
CA TRP A 53 -17.36 16.60 -4.99
C TRP A 53 -16.03 17.33 -5.14
N MET A 54 -15.98 18.58 -4.68
CA MET A 54 -14.78 19.41 -4.67
C MET A 54 -14.11 19.36 -3.31
N LEU A 55 -12.79 19.23 -3.29
CA LEU A 55 -12.01 19.23 -2.06
C LEU A 55 -11.47 20.64 -1.79
N GLU A 56 -11.89 21.23 -0.68
CA GLU A 56 -11.46 22.55 -0.23
C GLU A 56 -10.38 22.43 0.85
N PRO A 57 -9.29 23.21 0.75
CA PRO A 57 -8.26 23.26 1.78
C PRO A 57 -8.80 23.88 3.08
N PRO A 58 -8.12 23.65 4.21
CA PRO A 58 -8.38 24.38 5.45
C PRO A 58 -8.35 25.89 5.20
N ALA A 59 -9.30 26.61 5.78
CA ALA A 59 -9.42 28.08 5.70
C ALA A 59 -9.57 28.64 7.12
N ASP A 60 -9.45 29.97 7.30
CA ASP A 60 -9.53 30.60 8.61
C ASP A 60 -10.81 30.17 9.37
N GLY A 61 -10.62 29.53 10.52
CA GLY A 61 -11.70 28.97 11.35
C GLY A 61 -12.09 27.51 11.04
N ARG A 62 -11.46 26.85 10.05
CA ARG A 62 -11.67 25.42 9.73
C ARG A 62 -10.33 24.67 9.78
N PRO A 63 -10.15 23.74 10.74
CA PRO A 63 -8.87 23.05 10.91
C PRO A 63 -8.63 21.92 9.90
N ARG A 64 -9.62 21.53 9.08
CA ARG A 64 -9.57 20.32 8.24
C ARG A 64 -9.99 20.60 6.81
N TRP A 65 -9.48 19.77 5.91
CA TRP A 65 -9.95 19.67 4.53
C TRP A 65 -11.43 19.26 4.50
N ARG A 66 -12.17 19.76 3.52
CA ARG A 66 -13.61 19.52 3.42
C ARG A 66 -14.01 19.22 1.98
N TRP A 67 -14.78 18.16 1.80
CA TRP A 67 -15.46 17.88 0.55
C TRP A 67 -16.76 18.67 0.48
N HIS A 68 -17.04 19.27 -0.67
CA HIS A 68 -18.21 20.10 -0.90
C HIS A 68 -18.90 19.73 -2.21
N ARG A 69 -20.24 19.69 -2.19
CA ARG A 69 -21.08 19.48 -3.38
C ARG A 69 -22.43 20.19 -3.21
N GLY A 70 -22.58 21.35 -3.83
CA GLY A 70 -23.82 22.14 -3.74
C GLY A 70 -24.05 22.66 -2.33
N PRO A 71 -25.13 22.30 -1.61
CA PRO A 71 -25.32 22.68 -0.21
C PRO A 71 -24.67 21.70 0.79
N TYR A 72 -24.09 20.59 0.30
CA TYR A 72 -23.60 19.51 1.15
C TYR A 72 -22.11 19.63 1.39
N SER A 73 -21.70 19.29 2.62
CA SER A 73 -20.29 19.23 3.00
C SER A 73 -19.98 18.02 3.86
N VAL A 74 -18.80 17.44 3.66
CA VAL A 74 -18.26 16.34 4.48
C VAL A 74 -16.84 16.71 4.90
N ASP A 75 -16.58 16.72 6.21
CA ASP A 75 -15.23 16.94 6.73
C ASP A 75 -14.35 15.72 6.48
N GLN A 76 -13.13 15.95 5.98
CA GLN A 76 -12.12 14.91 5.86
C GLN A 76 -11.66 14.50 7.27
N VAL A 77 -12.07 13.33 7.73
CA VAL A 77 -11.69 12.81 9.05
C VAL A 77 -10.67 11.66 8.99
N LEU A 78 -10.24 11.27 7.79
CA LEU A 78 -9.17 10.28 7.64
C LEU A 78 -7.84 10.89 8.11
N GLU A 79 -7.22 10.25 9.09
CA GLU A 79 -5.85 10.54 9.53
C GLU A 79 -4.86 9.99 8.49
N LEU A 80 -4.73 10.68 7.35
CA LEU A 80 -3.98 10.19 6.17
C LEU A 80 -2.53 9.85 6.50
N GLN A 81 -1.90 10.54 7.45
CA GLN A 81 -0.55 10.20 7.89
C GLN A 81 -0.47 8.82 8.54
N GLN A 82 -1.50 8.42 9.30
CA GLN A 82 -1.58 7.09 9.89
C GLN A 82 -1.82 6.05 8.81
N VAL A 83 -2.70 6.33 7.84
CA VAL A 83 -2.94 5.40 6.73
C VAL A 83 -1.70 5.23 5.86
N ALA A 84 -1.00 6.32 5.56
CA ALA A 84 0.24 6.33 4.81
C ALA A 84 1.39 5.61 5.52
N SER A 85 1.32 5.44 6.85
CA SER A 85 2.32 4.64 7.60
C SER A 85 2.38 3.17 7.16
N GLY A 86 1.36 2.67 6.44
CA GLY A 86 1.40 1.36 5.76
C GLY A 86 2.54 1.23 4.74
N LEU A 87 3.10 2.34 4.25
CA LEU A 87 4.31 2.35 3.43
C LEU A 87 5.54 1.85 4.18
N VAL A 88 5.64 2.10 5.49
CA VAL A 88 6.81 1.71 6.27
C VAL A 88 7.03 0.19 6.25
N PRO A 89 6.06 -0.66 6.65
CA PRO A 89 6.23 -2.11 6.57
C PRO A 89 6.39 -2.59 5.12
N LEU A 90 5.71 -1.98 4.14
CA LEU A 90 5.86 -2.32 2.72
C LEU A 90 7.31 -2.12 2.23
N VAL A 91 7.89 -0.95 2.47
CA VAL A 91 9.27 -0.64 2.11
C VAL A 91 10.22 -1.57 2.88
N ALA A 92 10.00 -1.75 4.18
CA ALA A 92 10.82 -2.66 4.99
C ALA A 92 10.83 -4.10 4.44
N LEU A 93 9.68 -4.63 4.03
CA LEU A 93 9.56 -5.96 3.41
C LEU A 93 10.34 -6.07 2.10
N ILE A 94 10.30 -5.05 1.24
CA ILE A 94 11.07 -5.02 -0.01
C ILE A 94 12.58 -5.02 0.29
N TRP A 95 13.02 -4.25 1.29
CA TRP A 95 14.42 -4.13 1.67
C TRP A 95 14.97 -5.32 2.45
N ALA A 96 14.10 -6.06 3.13
CA ALA A 96 14.43 -7.30 3.80
C ALA A 96 14.89 -8.41 2.82
N LEU A 97 14.46 -8.37 1.55
CA LEU A 97 14.73 -9.43 0.58
C LEU A 97 16.25 -9.53 0.23
N PRO A 98 16.91 -10.65 0.57
CA PRO A 98 18.36 -10.77 0.43
C PRO A 98 18.87 -10.88 -1.00
N GLN A 99 18.09 -11.44 -1.91
CA GLN A 99 18.47 -11.79 -3.27
C GLN A 99 18.27 -10.67 -4.30
N VAL A 100 17.74 -9.51 -3.89
CA VAL A 100 17.41 -8.41 -4.80
C VAL A 100 18.60 -7.46 -4.91
N PRO A 101 19.16 -7.25 -6.12
CA PRO A 101 20.17 -6.23 -6.35
C PRO A 101 19.64 -4.84 -5.99
N PHE A 102 20.53 -3.95 -5.53
CA PHE A 102 20.16 -2.63 -5.02
C PHE A 102 19.35 -1.79 -6.02
N ALA A 103 19.76 -1.72 -7.29
CA ALA A 103 19.04 -0.98 -8.33
C ALA A 103 17.61 -1.52 -8.55
N LYS A 104 17.45 -2.85 -8.61
CA LYS A 104 16.14 -3.50 -8.73
C LYS A 104 15.27 -3.27 -7.49
N ARG A 105 15.90 -3.24 -6.31
CA ARG A 105 15.23 -2.94 -5.05
C ARG A 105 14.68 -1.51 -5.03
N LEU A 106 15.47 -0.52 -5.45
CA LEU A 106 15.01 0.86 -5.60
C LEU A 106 13.83 0.96 -6.58
N GLY A 107 13.93 0.33 -7.75
CA GLY A 107 12.83 0.31 -8.72
C GLY A 107 11.54 -0.32 -8.16
N LYS A 108 11.67 -1.44 -7.43
CA LYS A 108 10.53 -2.08 -6.74
C LYS A 108 9.94 -1.22 -5.64
N THR A 109 10.78 -0.57 -4.83
CA THR A 109 10.34 0.38 -3.81
C THR A 109 9.57 1.53 -4.44
N GLY A 110 10.10 2.16 -5.48
CA GLY A 110 9.41 3.23 -6.21
C GLY A 110 8.08 2.77 -6.78
N ALA A 111 8.03 1.62 -7.46
CA ALA A 111 6.79 1.06 -7.99
C ALA A 111 5.76 0.78 -6.88
N ALA A 112 6.18 0.17 -5.77
CA ALA A 112 5.31 -0.13 -4.65
C ALA A 112 4.74 1.13 -3.99
N VAL A 113 5.57 2.17 -3.80
CA VAL A 113 5.14 3.47 -3.27
C VAL A 113 4.12 4.12 -4.21
N ILE A 114 4.36 4.13 -5.52
CA ILE A 114 3.43 4.69 -6.50
C ILE A 114 2.10 3.93 -6.49
N ILE A 115 2.11 2.59 -6.49
CA ILE A 115 0.89 1.78 -6.46
C ILE A 115 0.10 2.05 -5.18
N HIS A 116 0.77 2.09 -4.03
CA HIS A 116 0.15 2.37 -2.74
C HIS A 116 -0.45 3.78 -2.68
N PHE A 117 0.27 4.78 -3.20
CA PHE A 117 -0.19 6.16 -3.32
C PHE A 117 -1.44 6.28 -4.19
N LEU A 118 -1.45 5.66 -5.37
CA LEU A 118 -2.61 5.69 -6.26
C LEU A 118 -3.83 5.02 -5.62
N LEU A 119 -3.62 3.89 -4.93
CA LEU A 119 -4.69 3.20 -4.22
C LEU A 119 -5.29 4.11 -3.13
N LEU A 120 -4.45 4.75 -2.32
CA LEU A 120 -4.93 5.65 -1.28
C LEU A 120 -5.61 6.89 -1.84
N ALA A 121 -5.07 7.50 -2.89
CA ALA A 121 -5.71 8.64 -3.54
C ALA A 121 -7.13 8.30 -4.04
N VAL A 122 -7.35 7.06 -4.54
CA VAL A 122 -8.70 6.58 -4.89
C VAL A 122 -9.60 6.43 -3.67
N VAL A 123 -9.08 5.91 -2.55
CA VAL A 123 -9.84 5.80 -1.29
C VAL A 123 -10.23 7.18 -0.76
N VAL A 124 -9.28 8.13 -0.77
CA VAL A 124 -9.52 9.51 -0.34
C VAL A 124 -10.53 10.20 -1.25
N ALA A 125 -10.43 10.01 -2.57
CA ALA A 125 -11.44 10.52 -3.51
C ALA A 125 -12.82 9.91 -3.24
N ALA A 126 -12.92 8.60 -2.98
CA ALA A 126 -14.19 7.93 -2.71
C ALA A 126 -14.82 8.30 -1.35
N PHE A 127 -14.03 8.81 -0.41
CA PHE A 127 -14.43 9.11 0.96
C PHE A 127 -15.76 9.89 1.12
N PRO A 128 -15.99 11.05 0.47
CA PRO A 128 -17.25 11.80 0.63
C PRO A 128 -18.47 11.00 0.18
N VAL A 129 -18.34 10.14 -0.83
CA VAL A 129 -19.43 9.27 -1.28
C VAL A 129 -19.72 8.21 -0.21
N LEU A 130 -18.69 7.62 0.38
CA LEU A 130 -18.85 6.62 1.43
C LEU A 130 -19.51 7.20 2.69
N VAL A 131 -19.19 8.45 3.04
CA VAL A 131 -19.71 9.06 4.27
C VAL A 131 -21.07 9.73 4.07
N PHE A 132 -21.33 10.35 2.91
CA PHE A 132 -22.53 11.16 2.71
C PHE A 132 -23.82 10.32 2.67
N TYR A 133 -23.80 9.14 2.05
CA TYR A 133 -25.02 8.34 1.85
C TYR A 133 -25.49 7.57 3.10
N GLN A 134 -24.71 7.58 4.19
CA GLN A 134 -25.04 7.06 5.54
C GLN A 134 -25.97 5.83 5.56
N ASN A 135 -25.61 4.79 4.83
CA ASN A 135 -26.36 3.54 4.81
C ASN A 135 -25.47 2.36 5.24
N PRO A 136 -26.05 1.23 5.69
CA PRO A 136 -25.26 0.12 6.20
C PRO A 136 -24.24 -0.43 5.21
N LEU A 137 -24.55 -0.36 3.91
CA LEU A 137 -23.62 -0.80 2.86
C LEU A 137 -22.39 0.10 2.78
N THR A 138 -22.55 1.43 2.88
CA THR A 138 -21.42 2.36 2.84
C THR A 138 -20.55 2.30 4.10
N ASP A 139 -21.13 2.00 5.27
CA ASP A 139 -20.37 1.82 6.51
C ASP A 139 -19.51 0.54 6.47
N ILE A 140 -20.10 -0.56 5.99
CA ILE A 140 -19.39 -1.82 5.75
C ILE A 140 -18.31 -1.60 4.70
N ALA A 141 -18.63 -0.97 3.57
CA ALA A 141 -17.69 -0.69 2.50
C ALA A 141 -16.54 0.20 2.99
N GLY A 142 -16.81 1.25 3.75
CA GLY A 142 -15.80 2.14 4.32
C GLY A 142 -14.86 1.42 5.29
N THR A 143 -15.41 0.57 6.17
CA THR A 143 -14.62 -0.24 7.12
C THR A 143 -13.72 -1.24 6.38
N TRP A 144 -14.29 -1.96 5.41
CA TRP A 144 -13.54 -2.91 4.58
C TRP A 144 -12.47 -2.22 3.75
N LEU A 145 -12.79 -1.06 3.16
CA LEU A 145 -11.84 -0.28 2.40
C LEU A 145 -10.69 0.17 3.29
N GLY A 146 -10.96 0.68 4.49
CA GLY A 146 -9.92 1.02 5.48
C GLY A 146 -9.02 -0.18 5.82
N PHE A 147 -9.61 -1.32 6.17
CA PHE A 147 -8.86 -2.54 6.50
C PHE A 147 -8.01 -3.05 5.32
N VAL A 148 -8.61 -3.11 4.13
CA VAL A 148 -7.92 -3.57 2.92
C VAL A 148 -6.77 -2.64 2.60
N THR A 149 -6.96 -1.33 2.69
CA THR A 149 -5.91 -0.38 2.28
C THR A 149 -4.78 -0.32 3.31
N PHE A 150 -5.07 -0.52 4.60
CA PHE A 150 -4.05 -0.46 5.66
C PHE A 150 -3.28 -1.76 5.86
N VAL A 151 -3.96 -2.92 5.82
CA VAL A 151 -3.35 -4.21 6.16
C VAL A 151 -3.09 -5.04 4.91
N ALA A 152 -4.12 -5.24 4.10
CA ALA A 152 -4.04 -6.19 2.99
C ALA A 152 -3.23 -5.64 1.81
N ALA A 153 -3.38 -4.34 1.49
CA ALA A 153 -2.77 -3.72 0.34
C ALA A 153 -1.24 -3.67 0.44
N PRO A 154 -0.61 -3.25 1.57
CA PRO A 154 0.85 -3.34 1.71
C PRO A 154 1.37 -4.76 1.47
N ALA A 155 0.73 -5.78 2.05
CA ALA A 155 1.13 -7.17 1.86
C ALA A 155 0.96 -7.64 0.40
N LEU A 156 -0.17 -7.30 -0.23
CA LEU A 156 -0.47 -7.67 -1.61
C LEU A 156 0.45 -6.95 -2.62
N ILE A 157 0.69 -5.65 -2.42
CA ILE A 157 1.61 -4.87 -3.24
C ILE A 157 3.01 -5.45 -3.12
N TRP A 158 3.49 -5.73 -1.92
CA TRP A 158 4.77 -6.40 -1.72
C TRP A 158 4.82 -7.74 -2.46
N TRP A 159 3.78 -8.57 -2.33
CA TRP A 159 3.66 -9.86 -2.97
C TRP A 159 3.75 -9.77 -4.49
N VAL A 160 2.95 -8.89 -5.11
CA VAL A 160 2.90 -8.68 -6.56
C VAL A 160 4.23 -8.10 -7.07
N VAL A 161 4.73 -7.05 -6.43
CA VAL A 161 5.96 -6.37 -6.85
C VAL A 161 7.18 -7.28 -6.67
N CYS A 162 7.19 -8.17 -5.68
CA CYS A 162 8.30 -9.08 -5.37
C CYS A 162 8.06 -10.53 -5.78
N TRP A 163 7.06 -10.82 -6.62
CA TRP A 163 6.64 -12.19 -6.96
C TRP A 163 7.81 -13.11 -7.37
N ASN A 164 8.64 -12.65 -8.30
CA ASN A 164 9.78 -13.43 -8.81
C ASN A 164 10.81 -13.75 -7.72
N GLU A 165 10.97 -12.86 -6.74
CA GLU A 165 11.88 -13.04 -5.63
C GLU A 165 11.28 -13.98 -4.58
N LEU A 166 9.96 -13.93 -4.38
CA LEU A 166 9.24 -14.76 -3.43
C LEU A 166 9.17 -16.23 -3.86
N THR A 167 9.00 -16.52 -5.16
CA THR A 167 9.01 -17.89 -5.68
C THR A 167 10.39 -18.57 -5.61
N VAL A 168 11.45 -17.79 -5.44
CA VAL A 168 12.80 -18.29 -5.10
C VAL A 168 12.88 -18.68 -3.63
N LEU A 169 12.28 -17.90 -2.73
CA LEU A 169 12.31 -18.15 -1.28
C LEU A 169 11.30 -19.19 -0.81
N LEU A 170 10.17 -19.31 -1.51
CA LEU A 170 9.05 -20.15 -1.13
C LEU A 170 8.72 -21.10 -2.31
N PRO A 171 9.47 -22.22 -2.44
CA PRO A 171 9.31 -23.15 -3.57
C PRO A 171 7.91 -23.75 -3.68
N ALA A 172 7.17 -23.83 -2.58
CA ALA A 172 5.79 -24.31 -2.54
C ALA A 172 4.82 -23.48 -3.41
N PHE A 173 5.17 -22.24 -3.78
CA PHE A 173 4.38 -21.42 -4.70
C PHE A 173 4.81 -21.56 -6.16
N ARG A 174 5.77 -22.44 -6.47
CA ARG A 174 6.06 -22.80 -7.85
C ARG A 174 4.93 -23.68 -8.35
N LEU A 175 4.21 -23.20 -9.35
CA LEU A 175 3.30 -24.03 -10.14
C LEU A 175 4.17 -25.05 -10.88
N GLU A 176 4.42 -26.22 -10.26
CA GLU A 176 5.07 -27.31 -10.98
C GLU A 176 4.15 -27.73 -12.14
N PRO A 177 4.65 -27.81 -13.39
CA PRO A 177 3.86 -28.37 -14.47
C PRO A 177 3.47 -29.80 -14.07
N PRO A 178 2.24 -30.25 -14.38
CA PRO A 178 1.80 -31.59 -14.03
C PRO A 178 2.85 -32.59 -14.50
N GLN A 179 3.37 -33.41 -13.58
CA GLN A 179 4.33 -34.44 -13.91
C GLN A 179 3.71 -35.29 -15.01
N GLN A 180 4.27 -35.22 -16.23
CA GLN A 180 3.83 -36.10 -17.30
C GLN A 180 4.01 -37.53 -16.79
N PRO A 181 2.94 -38.36 -16.82
CA PRO A 181 3.02 -39.72 -16.33
C PRO A 181 4.18 -40.40 -17.07
N SER A 182 5.19 -40.82 -16.30
CA SER A 182 6.34 -41.56 -16.80
C SER A 182 5.81 -42.69 -17.68
N ARG A 183 5.98 -42.54 -18.99
CA ARG A 183 5.57 -43.55 -19.98
C ARG A 183 6.43 -44.77 -19.67
N LYS A 184 5.91 -45.70 -18.88
CA LYS A 184 6.56 -46.98 -18.60
C LYS A 184 6.73 -47.65 -19.95
N VAL A 185 7.95 -47.62 -20.48
CA VAL A 185 8.33 -48.38 -21.67
C VAL A 185 8.25 -49.84 -21.24
N GLN A 186 7.15 -50.51 -21.59
CA GLN A 186 7.09 -51.96 -21.55
C GLN A 186 8.13 -52.46 -22.56
N ARG A 187 9.18 -53.10 -22.06
CA ARG A 187 10.11 -53.91 -22.84
C ARG A 187 9.66 -55.35 -22.79
#